data_AF-A0A927NJ85-F1
#
_entry.id   AF-A0A927NJ85-F1
#
_cell.length_a   1.000
_cell.length_b   1.000
_cell.length_c   1.000
_cell.angle_alpha   90.00
_cell.angle_beta   90.00
_cell.angle_gamma   90.00
#
_symmetry.space_group_name_H-M   'P 1'
#
loop_
_entity.id
_entity.type
_entity.pdbx_description
1 polymer ?
#
loop_
_entity_poly.entity_id
_entity_poly.type
_entity_poly.pdbx_seq_one_letter_code
_entity_poly.pdbx_strand_id
1 'polypeptide(L)'
;MLYISKGKLVKRRRKQVLVSRFGGGQVLNELQSRLWLNGLTGFVEPMDSEEEQAVLFLIKEGLAIACEMGTGREQYLTLTKCILCVYKKKGRTWFYKKREKEVLLWLRYQGMRLSIEELIFLFEKKIAPTPERLKKGNEEAIRRLLYPSPIIIGNPLRNVMAVALCRDEIISTVLSLLKKREIFLI
;
A
#
# COMPACT_ATOMS: atom_id res chain seq x y z
N MET A 1 -12.75 -5.30 -14.34
CA MET A 1 -11.75 -4.36 -13.77
C MET A 1 -11.22 -4.91 -12.47
N LEU A 2 -9.95 -4.66 -12.09
CA LEU A 2 -9.49 -5.00 -10.74
C LEU A 2 -9.72 -3.82 -9.80
N TYR A 3 -9.85 -4.08 -8.50
CA TYR A 3 -9.84 -3.06 -7.47
C TYR A 3 -9.04 -3.50 -6.24
N ILE A 4 -8.58 -2.52 -5.47
CA ILE A 4 -7.97 -2.74 -4.15
C ILE A 4 -8.53 -1.73 -3.15
N SER A 5 -8.76 -2.17 -1.93
CA SER A 5 -9.42 -1.36 -0.90
C SER A 5 -8.46 -0.39 -0.22
N LYS A 6 -9.01 0.75 0.17
CA LYS A 6 -8.34 1.85 0.89
C LYS A 6 -9.08 2.13 2.19
N GLY A 7 -8.36 2.74 3.13
CA GLY A 7 -8.87 3.06 4.46
C GLY A 7 -8.57 1.98 5.51
N LYS A 8 -8.92 2.31 6.74
CA LYS A 8 -8.66 1.51 7.93
C LYS A 8 -9.96 0.95 8.48
N LEU A 9 -9.99 -0.36 8.75
CA LEU A 9 -11.09 -0.97 9.51
C LEU A 9 -11.11 -0.42 10.93
N VAL A 10 -12.19 0.26 11.32
CA VAL A 10 -12.40 0.78 12.68
C VAL A 10 -13.18 -0.22 13.52
N LYS A 11 -14.31 -0.69 13.00
CA LYS A 11 -15.20 -1.62 13.69
C LYS A 11 -15.87 -2.55 12.68
N ARG A 12 -16.11 -3.79 13.08
CA ARG A 12 -16.95 -4.73 12.35
C ARG A 12 -18.13 -5.12 13.23
N ARG A 13 -19.35 -5.03 12.71
CA ARG A 13 -20.59 -5.45 13.38
C ARG A 13 -21.38 -6.35 12.45
N ARG A 14 -21.51 -7.64 12.80
CA ARG A 14 -22.15 -8.66 11.95
C ARG A 14 -21.59 -8.59 10.52
N LYS A 15 -22.41 -8.10 9.59
CA LYS A 15 -22.13 -8.01 8.15
C LYS A 15 -21.75 -6.61 7.67
N GLN A 16 -21.71 -5.61 8.56
CA GLN A 16 -21.33 -4.24 8.24
C GLN A 16 -19.96 -3.89 8.82
N VAL A 17 -19.21 -3.05 8.10
CA VAL A 17 -17.94 -2.49 8.57
C VAL A 17 -18.01 -0.97 8.64
N LEU A 18 -17.36 -0.42 9.65
CA LEU A 18 -17.02 0.99 9.76
C LEU A 18 -15.59 1.16 9.26
N VAL A 19 -15.43 1.86 8.14
CA VAL A 19 -14.14 2.18 7.54
C VAL A 19 -13.81 3.63 7.83
N SER A 20 -12.55 3.92 8.15
CA SER A 20 -12.07 5.29 8.28
C SER A 20 -10.98 5.62 7.28
N ARG A 21 -11.11 6.80 6.68
CA ARG A 21 -10.11 7.41 5.81
C ARG A 21 -9.97 8.88 6.22
N PHE A 22 -8.74 9.33 6.45
CA PHE A 22 -8.43 10.71 6.90
C PHE A 22 -9.23 11.23 8.11
N GLY A 23 -9.62 10.35 9.04
CA GLY A 23 -10.29 10.75 10.30
C GLY A 23 -11.83 10.72 10.25
N GLY A 24 -12.44 10.69 9.06
CA GLY A 24 -13.88 10.41 8.91
C GLY A 24 -14.17 8.91 8.93
N GLY A 25 -15.35 8.51 9.39
CA GLY A 25 -15.79 7.11 9.44
C GLY A 25 -17.09 6.89 8.66
N GLN A 26 -17.12 5.89 7.78
CA GLN A 26 -18.27 5.53 6.95
C GLN A 26 -18.70 4.09 7.23
N VAL A 27 -20.01 3.90 7.47
CA VAL A 27 -20.61 2.57 7.61
C VAL A 27 -21.01 2.08 6.25
N LEU A 28 -20.49 0.91 5.87
CA LEU A 28 -20.82 0.26 4.60
C LEU A 28 -21.99 -0.71 4.77
N ASN A 29 -22.80 -0.86 3.72
CA ASN A 29 -23.82 -1.91 3.67
C ASN A 29 -23.17 -3.31 3.58
N GLU A 30 -23.97 -4.38 3.59
CA GLU A 30 -23.45 -5.76 3.59
C GLU A 30 -22.57 -6.05 2.37
N LEU A 31 -23.06 -5.74 1.16
CA LEU A 31 -22.34 -6.00 -0.09
C LEU A 31 -21.03 -5.22 -0.16
N GLN A 32 -21.09 -3.91 0.10
CA GLN A 32 -19.92 -3.02 0.14
C GLN A 32 -18.92 -3.47 1.20
N SER A 33 -19.39 -3.93 2.36
CA SER A 33 -18.52 -4.42 3.44
C SER A 33 -17.75 -5.67 3.01
N ARG A 34 -18.42 -6.61 2.34
CA ARG A 34 -17.79 -7.82 1.81
C ARG A 34 -16.74 -7.48 0.75
N LEU A 35 -17.12 -6.67 -0.24
CA LEU A 35 -16.21 -6.25 -1.31
C LEU A 35 -15.00 -5.48 -0.78
N TRP A 36 -15.23 -4.54 0.14
CA TRP A 36 -14.15 -3.80 0.77
C TRP A 36 -13.21 -4.72 1.57
N LEU A 37 -13.75 -5.70 2.31
CA LEU A 37 -12.92 -6.69 3.02
C LEU A 37 -12.12 -7.60 2.08
N ASN A 38 -12.67 -7.96 0.92
CA ASN A 38 -11.95 -8.75 -0.09
C ASN A 38 -10.76 -7.95 -0.63
N GLY A 39 -11.01 -6.72 -1.07
CA GLY A 39 -9.98 -5.81 -1.60
C GLY A 39 -8.94 -5.35 -0.58
N LEU A 40 -9.15 -5.56 0.73
CA LEU A 40 -8.11 -5.30 1.75
C LEU A 40 -6.92 -6.25 1.63
N THR A 41 -7.11 -7.42 1.01
CA THR A 41 -6.09 -8.48 0.97
C THR A 41 -5.29 -8.49 -0.33
N GLY A 42 -5.64 -7.64 -1.30
CA GLY A 42 -4.98 -7.52 -2.59
C GLY A 42 -5.94 -7.04 -3.68
N PHE A 43 -5.51 -7.14 -4.94
CA PHE A 43 -6.34 -6.84 -6.09
C PHE A 43 -7.40 -7.93 -6.29
N VAL A 44 -8.65 -7.51 -6.51
CA VAL A 44 -9.81 -8.40 -6.66
C VAL A 44 -10.64 -7.95 -7.86
N GLU A 45 -11.25 -8.90 -8.56
CA GLU A 45 -12.20 -8.65 -9.63
C GLU A 45 -13.64 -8.81 -9.09
N PRO A 46 -14.58 -7.89 -9.38
CA PRO A 46 -16.00 -8.11 -9.08
C PRO A 46 -16.55 -9.24 -9.96
N MET A 47 -17.42 -10.07 -9.39
CA MET A 47 -17.94 -11.27 -10.05
C MET A 47 -19.10 -11.01 -11.02
N ASP A 48 -19.87 -9.95 -10.79
CA ASP A 48 -21.07 -9.60 -11.54
C ASP A 48 -21.31 -8.08 -11.56
N SER A 49 -22.35 -7.65 -12.26
CA SER A 49 -22.71 -6.24 -12.40
C SER A 49 -23.12 -5.58 -11.08
N GLU A 50 -23.65 -6.34 -10.12
CA GLU A 50 -24.05 -5.80 -8.82
C GLU A 50 -22.80 -5.48 -7.99
N GLU A 51 -21.84 -6.40 -7.97
CA GLU A 51 -20.53 -6.18 -7.34
C GLU A 51 -19.78 -5.03 -8.01
N GLU A 52 -19.82 -4.93 -9.34
CA GLU A 52 -19.17 -3.84 -10.07
C GLU A 52 -19.72 -2.48 -9.67
N GLN A 53 -21.05 -2.32 -9.60
CA GLN A 53 -21.66 -1.07 -9.12
C GLN A 53 -21.29 -0.74 -7.68
N ALA A 54 -21.25 -1.75 -6.80
CA ALA A 54 -20.84 -1.56 -5.42
C ALA A 54 -19.35 -1.17 -5.29
N VAL A 55 -18.47 -1.71 -6.15
CA VAL A 55 -17.06 -1.30 -6.22
C VAL A 55 -16.94 0.13 -6.75
N LEU A 56 -17.69 0.51 -7.79
CA LEU A 56 -17.72 1.89 -8.30
C LEU A 56 -18.14 2.89 -7.22
N PHE A 57 -19.11 2.52 -6.38
CA PHE A 57 -19.44 3.30 -5.18
C PHE A 57 -18.23 3.44 -4.24
N LEU A 58 -17.55 2.33 -3.89
CA LEU A 58 -16.36 2.38 -3.03
C LEU A 58 -15.25 3.26 -3.63
N ILE A 59 -15.06 3.24 -4.94
CA ILE A 59 -14.09 4.09 -5.65
C ILE A 59 -14.50 5.56 -5.55
N LYS A 60 -15.78 5.88 -5.78
CA LYS A 60 -16.32 7.24 -5.67
C LYS A 60 -16.12 7.81 -4.27
N GLU A 61 -16.34 7.00 -3.24
CA GLU A 61 -16.09 7.37 -1.83
C GLU A 61 -14.59 7.36 -1.46
N GLY A 62 -13.72 6.98 -2.39
CA GLY A 62 -12.28 6.86 -2.19
C GLY A 62 -11.86 5.76 -1.21
N LEU A 63 -12.74 4.79 -0.96
CA LEU A 63 -12.52 3.59 -0.16
C LEU A 63 -11.97 2.42 -0.97
N ALA A 64 -11.85 2.57 -2.28
CA ALA A 64 -11.15 1.66 -3.17
C ALA A 64 -10.48 2.46 -4.30
N ILE A 65 -9.62 1.80 -5.06
CA ILE A 65 -9.08 2.33 -6.30
C ILE A 65 -9.13 1.25 -7.38
N ALA A 66 -9.56 1.63 -8.58
CA ALA A 66 -9.55 0.77 -9.74
C ALA A 66 -8.12 0.54 -10.24
N CYS A 67 -7.87 -0.66 -10.71
CA CYS A 67 -6.68 -1.09 -11.40
C CYS A 67 -7.14 -1.65 -12.75
N GLU A 68 -6.50 -1.19 -13.82
CA GLU A 68 -6.71 -1.77 -15.14
C GLU A 68 -6.35 -3.26 -15.10
N MET A 69 -7.10 -4.09 -15.84
CA MET A 69 -6.81 -5.52 -15.96
C MET A 69 -5.44 -5.64 -16.62
N GLY A 70 -4.44 -6.13 -15.88
CA GLY A 70 -3.06 -6.04 -16.36
C GLY A 70 -2.01 -6.69 -15.47
N THR A 71 -0.78 -6.58 -15.98
CA THR A 71 0.48 -7.11 -15.48
C THR A 71 0.92 -6.50 -14.13
N GLY A 72 2.12 -6.86 -13.65
CA GLY A 72 2.73 -6.24 -12.47
C GLY A 72 2.90 -4.71 -12.59
N ARG A 73 2.94 -4.15 -13.82
CA ARG A 73 3.05 -2.70 -14.04
C ARG A 73 1.79 -1.95 -13.65
N GLU A 74 0.60 -2.47 -13.95
CA GLU A 74 -0.67 -1.81 -13.64
C GLU A 74 -0.92 -1.81 -12.13
N GLN A 75 -0.56 -2.90 -11.46
CA GLN A 75 -0.57 -3.01 -10.00
C GLN A 75 0.38 -1.99 -9.37
N TYR A 76 1.60 -1.88 -9.91
CA TYR A 76 2.57 -0.86 -9.51
C TYR A 76 2.00 0.56 -9.63
N LEU A 77 1.50 0.92 -10.82
CA LEU A 77 0.97 2.25 -11.08
C LEU A 77 -0.25 2.56 -10.21
N THR A 78 -1.05 1.55 -9.85
CA THR A 78 -2.15 1.72 -8.91
C THR A 78 -1.63 1.99 -7.49
N LEU A 79 -0.63 1.24 -7.02
CA LEU A 79 -0.05 1.43 -5.69
C LEU A 79 0.69 2.78 -5.55
N THR A 80 1.20 3.37 -6.63
CA THR A 80 1.80 4.73 -6.60
C THR A 80 0.78 5.82 -6.24
N LYS A 81 -0.52 5.53 -6.35
CA LYS A 81 -1.63 6.42 -5.96
C LYS A 81 -2.11 6.18 -4.52
N CYS A 82 -1.36 5.39 -3.74
CA CYS A 82 -1.71 4.99 -2.39
C CYS A 82 -0.58 5.32 -1.41
N ILE A 83 -0.95 5.60 -0.17
CA ILE A 83 0.01 5.69 0.94
C ILE A 83 0.00 4.37 1.71
N LEU A 84 1.17 3.74 1.85
CA LEU A 84 1.35 2.52 2.63
C LEU A 84 1.40 2.86 4.12
N CYS A 85 0.44 2.36 4.91
CA CYS A 85 0.35 2.62 6.34
C CYS A 85 0.41 1.33 7.16
N VAL A 86 1.18 1.32 8.24
CA VAL A 86 1.28 0.18 9.16
C VAL A 86 0.15 0.22 10.18
N TYR A 87 -0.46 -0.93 10.49
CA TYR A 87 -1.36 -1.02 11.64
C TYR A 87 -0.57 -0.86 12.95
N LYS A 88 -1.13 -0.15 13.94
CA LYS A 88 -0.46 0.06 15.25
C LYS A 88 -0.18 -1.23 16.03
N LYS A 89 -0.79 -2.37 15.66
CA LYS A 89 -0.60 -3.64 16.36
C LYS A 89 0.71 -4.29 15.94
N LYS A 90 1.52 -4.72 16.90
CA LYS A 90 2.70 -5.57 16.66
C LYS A 90 2.18 -6.96 16.27
N GLY A 91 2.22 -7.30 14.98
CA GLY A 91 2.01 -8.68 14.55
C GLY A 91 3.14 -9.61 15.01
N ARG A 92 2.92 -10.92 14.93
CA ARG A 92 3.90 -11.94 15.34
C ARG A 92 5.02 -12.02 14.30
N THR A 93 6.14 -11.35 14.58
CA THR A 93 7.27 -11.15 13.66
C THR A 93 7.97 -12.43 13.19
N TRP A 94 7.79 -13.56 13.87
CA TRP A 94 8.45 -14.82 13.53
C TRP A 94 7.96 -15.43 12.19
N PHE A 95 6.69 -15.20 11.81
CA PHE A 95 6.09 -15.76 10.58
C PHE A 95 6.36 -14.93 9.31
N TYR A 96 7.19 -13.89 9.42
CA TYR A 96 7.50 -13.02 8.29
C TYR A 96 8.75 -13.47 7.55
N LYS A 97 8.65 -13.51 6.22
CA LYS A 97 9.79 -13.67 5.32
C LYS A 97 10.77 -12.51 5.53
N LYS A 98 12.03 -12.71 5.19
CA LYS A 98 13.08 -11.67 5.33
C LYS A 98 12.66 -10.35 4.68
N ARG A 99 12.16 -10.41 3.44
CA ARG A 99 11.69 -9.24 2.68
C ARG A 99 10.53 -8.50 3.36
N GLU A 100 9.56 -9.24 3.89
CA GLU A 100 8.43 -8.66 4.64
C GLU A 100 8.90 -7.91 5.89
N LYS A 101 9.89 -8.46 6.61
CA LYS A 101 10.50 -7.80 7.78
C LYS A 101 11.17 -6.49 7.39
N GLU A 102 11.97 -6.49 6.33
CA GLU A 102 12.66 -5.30 5.82
C GLU A 102 11.67 -4.22 5.36
N VAL A 103 10.64 -4.60 4.60
CA VAL A 103 9.56 -3.67 4.18
C VAL A 103 8.86 -3.08 5.40
N LEU A 104 8.49 -3.89 6.40
CA LEU A 104 7.84 -3.38 7.61
C LEU A 104 8.73 -2.44 8.42
N LEU A 105 10.04 -2.68 8.48
CA LEU A 105 10.96 -1.77 9.15
C LEU A 105 10.99 -0.40 8.47
N TRP A 106 11.05 -0.37 7.14
CA TRP A 106 10.94 0.87 6.36
C TRP A 106 9.60 1.58 6.60
N LEU A 107 8.48 0.86 6.54
CA LEU A 107 7.15 1.47 6.72
C LEU A 107 6.87 1.90 8.18
N ARG A 108 7.57 1.34 9.17
CA ARG A 108 7.48 1.75 10.57
C ARG A 108 8.35 2.96 10.90
N TYR A 109 9.24 3.36 9.99
CA TYR A 109 10.05 4.55 10.19
C TYR A 109 9.17 5.77 10.39
N GLN A 110 9.29 6.42 11.53
CA GLN A 110 8.41 7.54 11.89
C GLN A 110 8.81 8.85 11.22
N GLY A 111 10.03 8.92 10.67
CA GLY A 111 10.56 10.13 10.07
C GLY A 111 9.94 10.47 8.71
N MET A 112 9.48 9.48 7.95
CA MET A 112 8.82 9.74 6.67
C MET A 112 7.83 8.64 6.29
N ARG A 113 6.84 9.01 5.49
CA ARG A 113 5.95 8.05 4.83
C ARG A 113 6.52 7.74 3.45
N LEU A 114 6.85 6.47 3.22
CA LEU A 114 7.36 6.01 1.94
C LEU A 114 6.21 5.65 1.00
N SER A 115 6.29 6.14 -0.23
CA SER A 115 5.53 5.64 -1.38
C SER A 115 6.07 4.28 -1.85
N ILE A 116 5.33 3.60 -2.73
CA ILE A 116 5.79 2.32 -3.30
C ILE A 116 7.04 2.51 -4.17
N GLU A 117 7.15 3.62 -4.90
CA GLU A 117 8.32 3.91 -5.73
C GLU A 117 9.58 4.18 -4.89
N GLU A 118 9.47 4.91 -3.78
CA GLU A 118 10.59 5.13 -2.86
C GLU A 118 11.00 3.82 -2.19
N LEU A 119 10.02 2.99 -1.81
CA LEU A 119 10.31 1.67 -1.24
C LEU A 119 11.08 0.81 -2.24
N ILE A 120 10.60 0.70 -3.49
CA ILE A 120 11.28 -0.05 -4.56
C ILE A 120 12.69 0.51 -4.78
N PHE A 121 12.86 1.82 -4.82
CA PHE A 121 14.17 2.44 -4.97
C PHE A 121 15.16 2.00 -3.88
N LEU A 122 14.74 2.02 -2.61
CA LEU A 122 15.59 1.59 -1.49
C LEU A 122 16.06 0.14 -1.70
N PHE A 123 15.17 -0.75 -2.14
CA PHE A 123 15.52 -2.15 -2.40
C PHE A 123 16.37 -2.36 -3.65
N GLU A 124 16.07 -1.65 -4.74
CA GLU A 124 16.85 -1.68 -5.99
C GLU A 124 18.29 -1.23 -5.74
N LYS A 125 18.48 -0.20 -4.91
CA LYS A 125 19.79 0.29 -4.48
C LYS A 125 20.40 -0.49 -3.32
N LYS A 126 19.75 -1.58 -2.88
CA LYS A 126 20.20 -2.46 -1.77
C LYS A 126 20.44 -1.70 -0.47
N ILE A 127 19.63 -0.66 -0.23
CA ILE A 127 19.68 0.16 0.96
C ILE A 127 18.88 -0.51 2.08
N ALA A 128 19.58 -1.03 3.08
CA ALA A 128 18.96 -1.76 4.19
C ALA A 128 18.36 -0.83 5.26
N PRO A 129 17.25 -1.23 5.92
CA PRO A 129 16.65 -0.50 7.04
C PRO A 129 17.42 -0.76 8.35
N THR A 130 18.63 -0.20 8.47
CA THR A 130 19.45 -0.39 9.68
C THR A 130 18.98 0.51 10.83
N PRO A 131 19.22 0.12 12.11
CA PRO A 131 18.87 0.95 13.26
C PRO A 131 19.43 2.37 13.16
N GLU A 132 20.64 2.54 12.63
CA GLU A 132 21.30 3.84 12.45
C GLU A 132 20.51 4.73 11.50
N ARG A 133 19.98 4.17 10.40
CA ARG A 133 19.20 4.90 9.39
C ARG A 133 17.80 5.22 9.89
N LEU A 134 17.17 4.32 10.65
CA LEU A 134 15.82 4.48 11.15
C LEU A 134 15.70 5.35 12.42
N LYS A 135 16.77 6.05 12.82
CA LYS A 135 16.73 7.04 13.90
C LYS A 135 15.88 8.25 13.51
N LYS A 136 15.15 8.77 14.50
CA LYS A 136 14.46 10.07 14.38
C LYS A 136 15.51 11.15 14.09
N GLY A 137 15.27 12.03 13.11
CA GLY A 137 16.24 13.06 12.68
C GLY A 137 17.01 12.71 11.40
N ASN A 138 16.91 11.48 10.90
CA ASN A 138 17.57 11.06 9.66
C ASN A 138 16.73 11.27 8.39
N GLU A 139 15.60 11.96 8.50
CA GLU A 139 14.64 12.14 7.40
C GLU A 139 15.33 12.78 6.19
N GLU A 140 16.12 13.82 6.44
CA GLU A 140 16.85 14.55 5.40
C GLU A 140 17.94 13.69 4.74
N ALA A 141 18.62 12.84 5.52
CA ALA A 141 19.62 11.94 4.96
C ALA A 141 18.98 10.91 4.01
N ILE A 142 17.82 10.36 4.38
CA ILE A 142 17.08 9.42 3.52
C ILE A 142 16.50 10.14 2.30
N ARG A 143 15.94 11.35 2.46
CA ARG A 143 15.45 12.18 1.34
C ARG A 143 16.53 12.46 0.32
N ARG A 144 17.75 12.80 0.75
CA ARG A 144 18.90 13.01 -0.15
C ARG A 144 19.31 11.74 -0.90
N LEU A 145 19.11 10.55 -0.34
CA LEU A 145 19.36 9.29 -1.04
C LEU A 145 18.30 9.03 -2.11
N LEU A 146 17.03 9.32 -1.82
CA LEU A 146 15.90 9.12 -2.73
C LEU A 146 15.89 10.15 -3.87
N TYR A 147 16.28 11.39 -3.57
CA TYR A 147 16.23 12.53 -4.47
C TYR A 147 17.59 13.29 -4.45
N PRO A 148 18.66 12.70 -5.00
CA PRO A 148 20.02 13.26 -4.91
C PRO A 148 20.23 14.55 -5.72
N SER A 149 19.29 14.90 -6.62
CA SER A 149 19.32 16.14 -7.38
C SER A 149 17.89 16.64 -7.62
N PRO A 150 17.66 17.97 -7.67
CA PRO A 150 16.39 18.54 -8.12
C PRO A 150 16.09 18.20 -9.59
N ILE A 151 17.04 17.63 -10.36
CA ILE A 151 16.89 17.18 -11.76
C ILE A 151 16.19 15.80 -11.84
N ILE A 152 15.10 15.61 -11.08
CA ILE A 152 14.06 14.59 -11.36
C ILE A 152 12.89 15.31 -12.09
N ILE A 153 13.21 16.35 -12.86
CA ILE A 153 12.24 17.17 -13.60
C ILE A 153 11.74 16.45 -14.86
N GLY A 154 12.52 15.51 -15.42
CA GLY A 154 12.18 14.82 -16.68
C GLY A 154 11.59 13.42 -16.54
N ASN A 155 11.92 12.68 -15.48
CA ASN A 155 11.44 11.32 -15.31
C ASN A 155 11.12 11.04 -13.83
N PRO A 156 9.84 11.14 -13.41
CA PRO A 156 9.47 10.96 -12.02
C PRO A 156 9.95 9.60 -11.52
N LEU A 157 10.35 9.51 -10.25
CA LEU A 157 10.80 8.27 -9.61
C LEU A 157 9.85 7.09 -9.92
N ARG A 158 8.55 7.39 -10.01
CA ARG A 158 7.49 6.51 -10.52
C ARG A 158 7.84 5.80 -11.83
N ASN A 159 8.27 6.51 -12.85
CA ASN A 159 8.56 5.93 -14.16
C ASN A 159 9.87 5.13 -14.15
N VAL A 160 10.88 5.60 -13.43
CA VAL A 160 12.17 4.90 -13.29
C VAL A 160 11.95 3.57 -12.55
N MET A 161 11.19 3.58 -11.47
CA MET A 161 10.91 2.38 -10.68
C MET A 161 9.86 1.46 -11.32
N ALA A 162 9.11 1.95 -12.33
CA ALA A 162 8.22 1.12 -13.11
C ALA A 162 8.94 0.02 -13.91
N VAL A 163 10.25 0.10 -14.12
CA VAL A 163 11.06 -0.92 -14.81
C VAL A 163 12.16 -1.52 -13.92
N ALA A 164 12.13 -1.25 -12.62
CA ALA A 164 13.09 -1.80 -11.66
C ALA A 164 13.00 -3.33 -11.57
N LEU A 165 14.13 -4.01 -11.42
CA LEU A 165 14.19 -5.47 -11.42
C LEU A 165 13.48 -6.06 -10.18
N CYS A 166 13.58 -5.40 -9.03
CA CYS A 166 12.92 -5.85 -7.81
C CYS A 166 11.44 -5.43 -7.69
N ARG A 167 10.88 -4.69 -8.67
CA ARG A 167 9.52 -4.11 -8.61
C ARG A 167 8.47 -5.15 -8.24
N ASP A 168 8.42 -6.25 -8.99
CA ASP A 168 7.37 -7.27 -8.83
C ASP A 168 7.54 -8.04 -7.51
N GLU A 169 8.78 -8.26 -7.08
CA GLU A 169 9.07 -8.86 -5.78
C GLU A 169 8.57 -7.97 -4.63
N ILE A 170 8.81 -6.66 -4.69
CA ILE A 170 8.35 -5.72 -3.66
C ILE A 170 6.83 -5.58 -3.67
N ILE A 171 6.19 -5.53 -4.85
CA ILE A 171 4.73 -5.54 -4.96
C ILE A 171 4.16 -6.80 -4.33
N SER A 172 4.70 -7.98 -4.66
CA SER A 172 4.25 -9.24 -4.06
C SER A 172 4.42 -9.26 -2.53
N THR A 173 5.50 -8.63 -2.03
CA THR A 173 5.76 -8.50 -0.59
C THR A 173 4.74 -7.59 0.07
N VAL A 174 4.43 -6.44 -0.53
CA VAL A 174 3.41 -5.50 -0.05
C VAL A 174 2.02 -6.15 -0.05
N LEU A 175 1.65 -6.87 -1.12
CA LEU A 175 0.40 -7.63 -1.19
C LEU A 175 0.34 -8.73 -0.12
N SER A 176 1.46 -9.42 0.16
CA SER A 176 1.54 -10.39 1.25
C SER A 176 1.31 -9.74 2.62
N LEU A 177 1.87 -8.55 2.86
CA LEU A 177 1.66 -7.79 4.10
C LEU A 177 0.21 -7.30 4.25
N LEU A 178 -0.44 -6.91 3.15
CA LEU A 178 -1.88 -6.58 3.12
C LEU A 178 -2.73 -7.80 3.49
N LYS A 179 -2.46 -8.96 2.89
CA LYS A 179 -3.13 -10.23 3.21
C LYS A 179 -2.96 -10.62 4.67
N LYS A 180 -1.79 -10.36 5.25
CA LYS A 180 -1.49 -10.57 6.69
C LYS A 180 -2.06 -9.48 7.61
N ARG A 181 -2.66 -8.42 7.05
CA ARG A 181 -3.22 -7.26 7.78
C ARG A 181 -2.19 -6.54 8.64
N GLU A 182 -0.95 -6.49 8.17
CA GLU A 182 0.12 -5.71 8.81
C GLU A 182 0.13 -4.26 8.34
N ILE A 183 -0.32 -4.03 7.10
CA ILE A 183 -0.45 -2.71 6.49
C ILE A 183 -1.84 -2.53 5.87
N PHE A 184 -2.17 -1.28 5.55
CA PHE A 184 -3.35 -0.86 4.80
C PHE A 184 -3.01 0.33 3.91
N LEU A 185 -3.87 0.61 2.93
CA LEU A 185 -3.69 1.69 1.95
C LEU A 185 -4.55 2.91 2.31
N ILE A 186 -4.08 4.13 2.03
CA ILE A 186 -4.85 5.38 2.16
C ILE A 186 -4.90 6.16 0.85
#